data_AF-A0AA38LB01-F1
#
_entry.id   AF-A0AA38LB01-F1
#
_cell.length_a   1.000
_cell.length_b   1.000
_cell.length_c   1.000
_cell.angle_alpha   90.00
_cell.angle_beta   90.00
_cell.angle_gamma   90.00
#
_symmetry.space_group_name_H-M   'P 1'
#
loop_
_entity.id
_entity.type
_entity.pdbx_description
1 polymer ?
#
loop_
_entity_poly.entity_id
_entity_poly.type
_entity_poly.pdbx_seq_one_letter_code
_entity_poly.pdbx_strand_id
1 'polypeptide(L)'
;LCPSNDDEKEYMSRVPYANVVGSLMYVMVSTRLDISHAVGVVSRYMAKPGKEHWAAVKWVLQYLRGISSYCITFDGYSDNVCGYVDSDFA
;
A
#
# COMPACT_ATOMS: atom_id res chain seq x y z
N LEU A 1 0.31 -14.64 -10.54
CA LEU A 1 0.74 -16.05 -10.52
C LEU A 1 -0.07 -16.80 -9.46
N CYS A 2 -0.63 -17.97 -9.77
CA CYS A 2 -1.35 -18.78 -8.78
C CYS A 2 -0.35 -19.68 -8.04
N PRO A 3 -0.53 -19.92 -6.73
CA PRO A 3 0.40 -20.77 -5.98
C PRO A 3 0.32 -22.21 -6.50
N SER A 4 1.42 -22.69 -7.10
CA SER A 4 1.51 -24.04 -7.67
C SER A 4 1.93 -25.11 -6.64
N ASN A 5 2.65 -24.72 -5.58
CA ASN A 5 3.10 -25.63 -4.52
C ASN A 5 2.17 -25.62 -3.29
N ASP A 6 1.96 -26.78 -2.68
CA ASP A 6 1.16 -26.92 -1.46
C ASP A 6 1.78 -26.18 -0.25
N ASP A 7 3.11 -26.17 -0.12
CA ASP A 7 3.79 -25.37 0.92
C ASP A 7 3.52 -23.86 0.78
N GLU A 8 3.36 -23.39 -0.46
CA GLU A 8 3.04 -21.99 -0.72
C GLU A 8 1.60 -21.68 -0.35
N LYS A 9 0.66 -22.56 -0.69
CA LYS A 9 -0.75 -22.41 -0.29
C LYS A 9 -0.90 -22.43 1.23
N GLU A 10 -0.19 -23.31 1.92
CA GLU A 10 -0.23 -23.40 3.36
C GLU A 10 0.31 -22.12 4.02
N TYR A 11 1.45 -21.61 3.56
CA TYR A 11 1.96 -20.32 4.02
C TYR A 11 0.96 -19.18 3.76
N MET A 12 0.40 -19.12 2.55
CA MET A 12 -0.54 -18.08 2.15
C MET A 12 -1.89 -18.15 2.87
N SER A 13 -2.26 -19.32 3.40
CA SER A 13 -3.46 -19.47 4.25
C SER A 13 -3.31 -18.82 5.62
N ARG A 14 -2.07 -18.71 6.12
CA ARG A 14 -1.77 -18.15 7.45
C ARG A 14 -1.64 -16.63 7.43
N VAL A 15 -1.41 -16.03 6.26
CA VAL A 15 -1.26 -14.57 6.15
C VAL A 15 -2.63 -13.90 6.00
N PRO A 16 -2.89 -12.80 6.71
CA PRO A 16 -4.19 -12.11 6.66
C PRO A 16 -4.31 -11.22 5.40
N TYR A 17 -4.16 -11.80 4.21
CA TYR A 17 -4.08 -11.08 2.94
C TYR A 17 -5.30 -10.16 2.72
N ALA A 18 -6.51 -10.70 2.84
CA ALA A 18 -7.74 -9.95 2.61
C ALA A 18 -7.92 -8.77 3.58
N ASN A 19 -7.55 -8.97 4.86
CA ASN A 19 -7.67 -7.94 5.88
C ASN A 19 -6.71 -6.76 5.60
N VAL A 20 -5.47 -7.06 5.19
CA VAL A 20 -4.50 -6.04 4.82
C VAL A 20 -4.93 -5.31 3.56
N VAL A 21 -5.43 -6.00 2.54
CA VAL A 21 -5.92 -5.33 1.32
C VAL A 21 -7.12 -4.44 1.61
N GLY A 22 -8.05 -4.86 2.48
CA GLY A 22 -9.16 -4.01 2.93
C GLY A 22 -8.68 -2.75 3.67
N SER A 23 -7.68 -2.90 4.53
CA SER A 23 -7.06 -1.75 5.22
C SER A 23 -6.37 -0.80 4.24
N LEU A 24 -5.68 -1.34 3.22
CA LEU A 24 -5.06 -0.54 2.16
C LEU A 24 -6.09 0.20 1.29
N MET A 25 -7.24 -0.40 1.01
CA MET A 25 -8.35 0.29 0.32
C MET A 25 -8.85 1.49 1.13
N TYR A 26 -8.94 1.36 2.46
CA TYR A 26 -9.31 2.49 3.31
C TYR A 26 -8.29 3.63 3.25
N VAL A 27 -6.99 3.31 3.34
CA VAL A 27 -5.89 4.28 3.24
C VAL A 27 -5.90 4.97 1.87
N MET A 28 -6.11 4.20 0.81
CA MET A 28 -6.23 4.71 -0.57
C MET A 28 -7.33 5.78 -0.69
N VAL A 29 -8.53 5.50 -0.15
CA VAL A 29 -9.67 6.41 -0.24
C VAL A 29 -9.50 7.64 0.66
N SER A 30 -8.85 7.47 1.83
CA SER A 30 -8.86 8.48 2.87
C SER A 30 -7.70 9.48 2.81
N THR A 31 -6.50 9.03 2.43
CA THR A 31 -5.27 9.81 2.67
C THR A 31 -4.31 9.84 1.49
N ARG A 32 -4.30 8.80 0.64
CA ARG A 32 -3.20 8.56 -0.31
C ARG A 32 -3.70 7.89 -1.59
N LEU A 33 -4.15 8.68 -2.57
CA LEU A 33 -4.59 8.16 -3.86
C LEU A 33 -3.42 7.62 -4.73
N ASP A 34 -2.17 7.91 -4.36
CA ASP A 34 -0.93 7.47 -5.01
C ASP A 34 -0.69 5.95 -4.93
N ILE A 35 -1.24 5.27 -3.91
CA ILE A 35 -1.18 3.80 -3.81
C ILE A 35 -2.33 3.09 -4.54
N SER A 36 -3.28 3.85 -5.13
CA SER A 36 -4.51 3.29 -5.70
C SER A 36 -4.27 2.24 -6.79
N HIS A 37 -3.29 2.50 -7.66
CA HIS A 37 -2.93 1.56 -8.72
C HIS A 37 -2.39 0.24 -8.14
N ALA A 38 -1.49 0.32 -7.15
CA ALA A 38 -0.92 -0.87 -6.51
C ALA A 38 -1.99 -1.69 -5.77
N VAL A 39 -2.88 -1.02 -5.02
CA VAL A 39 -4.02 -1.66 -4.32
C VAL A 39 -4.99 -2.31 -5.31
N GLY A 40 -5.27 -1.64 -6.42
CA GLY A 40 -6.09 -2.16 -7.51
C GLY A 40 -5.54 -3.47 -8.08
N VAL A 41 -4.22 -3.57 -8.28
CA VAL A 41 -3.58 -4.80 -8.78
C VAL A 41 -3.63 -5.93 -7.75
N VAL A 42 -3.27 -5.68 -6.49
CA VAL A 42 -3.24 -6.74 -5.46
C VAL A 42 -4.65 -7.24 -5.08
N SER A 43 -5.68 -6.39 -5.19
CA SER A 43 -7.07 -6.77 -4.91
C SER A 43 -7.60 -7.87 -5.84
N ARG A 44 -7.10 -7.95 -7.08
CA ARG A 44 -7.49 -8.98 -8.07
C ARG A 44 -7.13 -10.39 -7.62
N TYR A 45 -6.15 -10.52 -6.72
CA TYR A 45 -5.63 -11.80 -6.25
C TYR A 45 -6.18 -12.22 -4.87
N MET A 46 -7.27 -11.60 -4.40
CA MET A 46 -7.96 -11.93 -3.15
C MET A 46 -8.33 -13.43 -3.02
N ALA A 47 -8.78 -14.05 -4.11
CA ALA A 47 -9.27 -15.43 -4.09
C ALA A 47 -8.14 -16.49 -3.99
N LYS A 48 -6.99 -16.21 -4.60
CA LYS A 48 -5.81 -17.10 -4.60
C LYS A 48 -4.53 -16.26 -4.59
N PRO A 49 -4.15 -15.72 -3.43
CA PRO A 49 -2.94 -14.94 -3.34
C PRO A 49 -1.72 -15.89 -3.40
N GLY A 50 -0.67 -15.46 -4.08
CA GLY A 50 0.63 -16.14 -4.13
C GLY A 50 1.67 -15.36 -3.34
N LYS A 51 2.85 -15.95 -3.12
CA LYS A 51 3.93 -15.29 -2.36
C LYS A 51 4.36 -13.95 -2.95
N GLU A 52 4.37 -13.83 -4.27
CA GLU A 52 4.72 -12.59 -4.97
C GLU A 52 3.70 -11.48 -4.70
N HIS A 53 2.41 -11.81 -4.67
CA HIS A 53 1.36 -10.84 -4.34
C HIS A 53 1.51 -10.38 -2.88
N TRP A 54 1.88 -11.28 -1.96
CA TRP A 54 2.17 -10.91 -0.57
C TRP A 54 3.42 -10.02 -0.45
N ALA A 55 4.46 -10.29 -1.24
CA ALA A 55 5.63 -9.41 -1.29
C ALA A 55 5.24 -8.00 -1.74
N ALA A 56 4.43 -7.86 -2.79
CA ALA A 56 3.93 -6.57 -3.25
C ALA A 56 3.14 -5.82 -2.16
N VAL A 57 2.27 -6.51 -1.42
CA VAL A 57 1.55 -5.91 -0.29
C VAL A 57 2.50 -5.41 0.80
N LYS A 58 3.53 -6.19 1.15
CA LYS A 58 4.57 -5.75 2.10
C LYS A 58 5.34 -4.52 1.61
N TRP A 59 5.62 -4.44 0.30
CA TRP A 59 6.23 -3.26 -0.30
C TRP A 59 5.34 -2.02 -0.19
N VAL A 60 4.03 -2.14 -0.43
CA VAL A 60 3.07 -1.03 -0.24
C VAL A 60 3.05 -0.57 1.22
N LEU A 61 3.02 -1.51 2.17
CA LEU A 61 3.08 -1.18 3.60
C LEU A 61 4.41 -0.50 3.99
N GLN A 62 5.52 -0.95 3.41
CA GLN A 62 6.83 -0.34 3.66
C GLN A 62 6.92 1.07 3.06
N TYR A 63 6.34 1.28 1.88
CA TYR A 63 6.16 2.58 1.28
C TYR A 63 5.36 3.49 2.22
N LEU A 64 4.18 3.06 2.67
CA LEU A 64 3.36 3.80 3.63
C LEU A 64 4.11 4.14 4.92
N ARG A 65 4.90 3.21 5.46
CA ARG A 65 5.73 3.46 6.64
C ARG A 65 6.79 4.54 6.39
N GLY A 66 7.40 4.55 5.20
CA GLY A 66 8.41 5.53 4.81
C GLY A 66 7.86 6.93 4.60
N ILE A 67 6.57 7.07 4.23
CA ILE A 67 5.94 8.39 4.04
C ILE A 67 5.34 8.92 5.34
N SER A 68 5.15 8.07 6.36
CA SER A 68 4.67 8.48 7.69
C SER A 68 5.56 9.56 8.34
N SER A 69 6.86 9.59 8.02
CA SER A 69 7.77 10.64 8.47
C SER A 69 7.58 11.99 7.78
N TYR A 70 6.83 12.05 6.67
CA TYR A 70 6.49 13.26 5.94
C TYR A 70 5.04 13.64 6.28
N CYS A 71 4.78 14.02 7.53
CA CYS A 71 3.52 14.64 7.90
C CYS A 71 3.64 16.17 7.74
N ILE A 72 2.62 16.81 7.16
CA ILE A 72 2.53 18.27 7.15
C ILE A 72 2.03 18.66 8.54
N THR A 73 2.92 19.13 9.40
CA THR A 73 2.56 19.69 10.71
C THR A 73 2.10 21.13 10.49
N PHE A 74 0.79 21.38 10.60
CA PHE A 74 0.27 22.75 10.73
C PHE A 74 0.47 23.20 12.18
N ASP A 75 1.71 23.47 12.55
CA ASP A 75 2.01 24.17 13.80
C ASP A 75 1.84 25.68 13.53
N GLY A 76 0.89 26.32 14.20
CA GLY A 76 0.50 27.71 13.96
C GLY A 76 1.56 28.77 14.35
N TYR A 77 2.82 28.37 14.50
CA TYR A 77 3.91 29.20 14.99
C TYR A 77 5.01 29.51 13.96
N SER A 78 4.92 29.00 12.73
CA SER A 78 5.87 29.35 11.66
C SER A 78 5.16 29.60 10.34
N ASP A 79 5.22 30.85 9.89
CA ASP A 79 4.65 31.44 8.68
C ASP A 79 5.20 30.87 7.35
N ASN A 80 5.85 29.70 7.36
CA ASN A 80 6.53 29.13 6.19
C ASN A 80 5.92 27.78 5.81
N VAL A 81 4.72 27.81 5.22
CA VAL A 81 4.18 26.67 4.47
C VAL A 81 5.01 26.52 3.18
N CYS A 82 5.98 25.62 3.17
CA CYS A 82 6.76 25.31 1.97
C CYS A 82 6.05 24.20 1.17
N GLY A 83 5.34 24.58 0.12
CA GLY A 83 4.70 23.65 -0.81
C GLY A 83 5.67 23.21 -1.89
N TYR A 84 6.03 21.93 -1.92
CA TYR A 84 6.73 21.33 -3.07
C TYR A 84 5.69 20.81 -4.06
N VAL A 85 5.68 21.40 -5.26
CA VAL A 85 4.88 20.92 -6.39
C VAL A 85 5.81 20.13 -7.30
N ASP A 86 5.60 18.81 -7.35
CA ASP A 86 6.21 17.95 -8.35
C ASP A 86 5.38 18.06 -9.64
N SER A 87 5.79 18.98 -10.52
CA SER A 87 5.26 19.09 -11.88
C SER A 87 6.19 18.29 -12.79
N ASP A 88 5.93 17.00 -12.99
CA ASP A 88 6.48 16.29 -14.14
C ASP A 88 5.73 16.76 -15.39
N PHE A 89 6.43 17.48 -16.26
CA PHE A 89 5.89 18.07 -17.49
C PHE A 89 5.77 16.98 -18.57
N ALA A 90 4.61 16.94 -19.23
CA ALA A 90 4.28 16.03 -20.32
C ALA A 90 5.15 16.20 -21.57
#